data_AF-A0A957ZBV6-F1
#
_entry.id   AF-A0A957ZBV6-F1
#
_cell.length_a   1.000
_cell.length_b   1.000
_cell.length_c   1.000
_cell.angle_alpha   90.00
_cell.angle_beta   90.00
_cell.angle_gamma   90.00
#
_symmetry.space_group_name_H-M   'P 1'
#
loop_
_entity.id
_entity.type
_entity.pdbx_description
1 polymer ?
#
loop_
_entity_poly.entity_id
_entity_poly.type
_entity_poly.pdbx_seq_one_letter_code
_entity_poly.pdbx_strand_id
1 'polypeptide(L)'
;MAETFFGPWQITIGQVNSHFLQSFTIVGSEDTDGRYHLAFGDRTEIIAQGEAWTIQIEWFPFAADANYQPSDVRRTTKFVLGQGLVVQLDADANAPDSPNPTYDNLTLICTSLDSEINPFPTITPYDFTIHGR
;
A
#
# COMPACT_ATOMS: atom_id res chain seq x y z
N MET A 1 12.88 1.50 -3.23
CA MET A 1 12.89 0.04 -3.46
C MET A 1 11.56 -0.37 -4.06
N ALA A 2 11.50 -1.38 -4.93
CA ALA A 2 10.25 -1.91 -5.48
C ALA A 2 9.78 -3.13 -4.66
N GLU A 3 8.49 -3.21 -4.38
CA GLU A 3 7.85 -4.28 -3.61
C GLU A 3 6.99 -5.15 -4.53
N THR A 4 7.12 -6.47 -4.42
CA THR A 4 6.39 -7.43 -5.27
C THR A 4 5.15 -7.97 -4.57
N PHE A 5 4.05 -8.04 -5.31
CA PHE A 5 2.76 -8.56 -4.89
C PHE A 5 2.26 -9.62 -5.89
N PHE A 6 1.37 -10.49 -5.40
CA PHE A 6 0.78 -11.59 -6.15
C PHE A 6 -0.74 -11.58 -5.96
N GLY A 7 -1.49 -11.81 -7.03
CA GLY A 7 -2.95 -11.80 -7.00
C GLY A 7 -3.54 -10.39 -6.80
N PRO A 8 -4.83 -10.31 -6.40
CA PRO A 8 -5.55 -9.05 -6.30
C PRO A 8 -5.32 -8.34 -4.96
N TRP A 9 -5.04 -7.05 -5.02
CA TRP A 9 -4.90 -6.17 -3.85
C TRP A 9 -5.59 -4.84 -4.06
N GLN A 10 -6.23 -4.35 -3.01
CA GLN A 10 -6.72 -2.99 -2.89
C GLN A 10 -5.61 -2.12 -2.28
N ILE A 11 -5.19 -1.08 -2.98
CA ILE A 11 -4.17 -0.11 -2.57
C ILE A 11 -4.88 1.19 -2.22
N THR A 12 -4.68 1.66 -1.00
CA THR A 12 -5.24 2.93 -0.51
C THR A 12 -4.15 3.81 0.08
N ILE A 13 -4.36 5.11 0.03
CA ILE A 13 -3.46 6.09 0.64
C ILE A 13 -3.81 6.21 2.13
N GLY A 14 -2.85 5.88 2.99
CA GLY A 14 -2.96 6.09 4.44
C GLY A 14 -2.67 7.53 4.83
N GLN A 15 -1.55 8.08 4.36
CA GLN A 15 -1.16 9.48 4.56
C GLN A 15 -0.21 9.96 3.48
N VAL A 16 -0.19 11.26 3.21
CA VAL A 16 0.85 11.94 2.45
C VAL A 16 1.30 13.15 3.27
N ASN A 17 2.55 13.17 3.73
CA ASN A 17 3.11 14.22 4.57
C ASN A 17 4.57 14.51 4.19
N SER A 18 4.76 15.17 3.05
CA SER A 18 6.09 15.43 2.50
C SER A 18 6.23 16.85 1.97
N HIS A 19 7.44 17.39 2.05
CA HIS A 19 7.82 18.62 1.36
C HIS A 19 8.18 18.39 -0.12
N PHE A 20 8.24 17.13 -0.56
CA PHE A 20 8.52 16.71 -1.93
C PHE A 20 7.27 16.10 -2.58
N LEU A 21 7.12 16.18 -3.90
CA LEU A 21 6.06 15.42 -4.58
C LEU A 21 6.30 13.93 -4.36
N GLN A 22 5.23 13.21 -4.09
CA GLN A 22 5.25 11.75 -3.96
C GLN A 22 4.51 11.13 -5.14
N SER A 23 4.98 9.96 -5.55
CA SER A 23 4.24 9.10 -6.46
C SER A 23 4.52 7.64 -6.15
N PHE A 24 3.70 6.76 -6.69
CA PHE A 24 4.10 5.36 -6.85
C PHE A 24 3.83 4.90 -8.26
N THR A 25 4.61 3.91 -8.71
CA THR A 25 4.48 3.30 -10.03
C THR A 25 4.15 1.84 -9.86
N ILE A 26 3.09 1.37 -10.54
CA ILE A 26 2.72 -0.04 -10.64
C ILE A 26 3.21 -0.58 -11.99
N VAL A 27 3.81 -1.77 -11.98
CA VAL A 27 4.31 -2.46 -13.18
C VAL A 27 4.02 -3.95 -13.10
N GLY A 28 3.54 -4.54 -14.20
CA GLY A 28 3.27 -5.98 -14.34
C GLY A 28 1.87 -6.40 -13.91
N SER A 29 0.99 -5.45 -13.59
CA SER A 29 -0.43 -5.71 -13.36
C SER A 29 -1.16 -5.93 -14.69
N GLU A 30 -2.38 -6.46 -14.63
CA GLU A 30 -3.18 -6.72 -15.82
C GLU A 30 -3.74 -5.43 -16.46
N ASP A 31 -4.08 -4.42 -15.66
CA ASP A 31 -4.84 -3.23 -16.11
C ASP A 31 -4.53 -1.93 -15.35
N THR A 32 -3.62 -1.94 -14.38
CA THR A 32 -3.35 -0.80 -13.47
C THR A 32 -1.89 -0.36 -13.48
N ASP A 33 -1.16 -0.69 -14.55
CA ASP A 33 0.20 -0.21 -14.74
C ASP A 33 0.22 1.29 -14.98
N GLY A 34 1.16 1.97 -14.34
CA GLY A 34 1.32 3.41 -14.48
C GLY A 34 1.86 4.09 -13.23
N ARG A 35 2.21 5.37 -13.39
CA ARG A 35 2.63 6.25 -12.29
C ARG A 35 1.44 7.04 -11.77
N TYR A 36 1.23 6.98 -10.47
CA TYR A 36 0.18 7.68 -9.73
C TYR A 36 0.81 8.80 -8.92
N HIS A 37 0.53 10.04 -9.30
CA HIS A 37 0.97 11.23 -8.56
C HIS A 37 0.06 11.49 -7.37
N LEU A 38 0.66 11.84 -6.23
CA LEU A 38 -0.05 12.03 -4.98
C LEU A 38 0.09 13.47 -4.47
N ALA A 39 -1.02 14.04 -4.05
CA ALA A 39 -1.13 15.30 -3.36
C ALA A 39 -1.57 15.11 -1.90
N PHE A 40 -1.32 16.13 -1.08
CA PHE A 40 -1.78 16.15 0.30
C PHE A 40 -3.31 16.05 0.37
N GLY A 41 -3.81 15.07 1.13
CA GLY A 41 -5.24 14.83 1.31
C GLY A 41 -5.89 13.92 0.25
N ASP A 42 -5.13 13.40 -0.72
CA ASP A 42 -5.63 12.43 -1.68
C ASP A 42 -6.16 11.16 -1.00
N ARG A 43 -7.23 10.61 -1.56
CA ARG A 43 -7.89 9.38 -1.09
C ARG A 43 -8.09 8.38 -2.23
N THR A 44 -7.07 8.22 -3.04
CA THR A 44 -7.10 7.31 -4.18
C THR A 44 -7.17 5.87 -3.69
N GLU A 45 -8.04 5.11 -4.34
CA GLU A 45 -8.18 3.67 -4.19
C GLU A 45 -7.92 3.02 -5.55
N ILE A 46 -7.02 2.04 -5.59
CA ILE A 46 -6.65 1.30 -6.80
C ILE A 46 -6.74 -0.17 -6.49
N ILE A 47 -7.26 -0.95 -7.44
CA ILE A 47 -7.25 -2.41 -7.36
C ILE A 47 -6.23 -2.89 -8.37
N ALA A 48 -5.15 -3.51 -7.91
CA ALA A 48 -4.13 -4.10 -8.76
C ALA A 48 -4.20 -5.62 -8.69
N GLN A 49 -4.10 -6.27 -9.84
CA GLN A 49 -4.17 -7.73 -9.95
C GLN A 49 -3.23 -8.26 -11.04
N GLY A 50 -2.88 -9.53 -10.92
CA GLY A 50 -2.04 -10.26 -11.87
C GLY A 50 -1.28 -11.39 -11.19
N GLU A 51 -0.62 -12.25 -11.96
CA GLU A 51 0.20 -13.35 -11.42
C GLU A 51 1.32 -12.81 -10.52
N ALA A 52 2.02 -11.76 -10.97
CA ALA A 52 3.00 -11.02 -10.17
C ALA A 52 3.13 -9.59 -10.71
N TRP A 53 3.12 -8.61 -9.81
CA TRP A 53 3.28 -7.20 -10.14
C TRP A 53 4.06 -6.49 -9.05
N THR A 54 4.57 -5.30 -9.35
CA THR A 54 5.42 -4.53 -8.44
C THR A 54 4.90 -3.12 -8.23
N ILE A 55 5.15 -2.58 -7.04
CA ILE A 55 4.94 -1.17 -6.71
C ILE A 55 6.27 -0.54 -6.29
N GLN A 56 6.61 0.60 -6.89
CA GLN A 56 7.75 1.41 -6.49
C GLN A 56 7.28 2.77 -6.02
N ILE A 57 7.64 3.16 -4.80
CA ILE A 57 7.39 4.50 -4.28
C ILE A 57 8.55 5.42 -4.70
N GLU A 58 8.20 6.64 -5.11
CA GLU A 58 9.12 7.63 -5.65
C GLU A 58 8.83 9.02 -5.08
N TRP A 59 9.87 9.86 -5.02
CA TRP A 59 9.78 11.25 -4.59
C TRP A 59 10.49 12.17 -5.58
N PHE A 60 10.09 13.45 -5.62
CA PHE A 60 10.67 14.45 -6.51
C PHE A 60 11.38 15.59 -5.74
N PRO A 61 12.72 15.74 -5.84
CA PRO A 61 13.50 16.72 -5.04
C PRO A 61 13.32 18.20 -5.36
N PHE A 62 12.48 18.59 -6.34
CA PHE A 62 12.30 19.99 -6.79
C PHE A 62 13.58 20.75 -7.19
N ALA A 63 14.64 20.06 -7.62
CA ALA A 63 15.82 20.70 -8.22
C ALA A 63 15.62 20.97 -9.72
N ALA A 64 16.39 21.91 -10.29
CA ALA A 64 16.24 22.36 -11.68
C ALA A 64 16.31 21.24 -12.74
N ASP A 65 17.09 20.18 -12.48
CA ASP A 65 17.22 19.00 -13.34
C ASP A 65 16.78 17.70 -12.62
N ALA A 66 15.90 17.83 -11.63
CA ALA A 66 15.44 16.69 -10.84
C ALA A 66 14.59 15.73 -11.69
N ASN A 67 14.78 14.44 -11.44
CA ASN A 67 13.88 13.38 -11.85
C ASN A 67 13.28 12.73 -10.60
N TYR A 68 12.15 12.02 -10.75
CA TYR A 68 11.65 11.15 -9.70
C TYR A 68 12.73 10.16 -9.28
N GLN A 69 12.96 10.09 -7.97
CA GLN A 69 13.93 9.21 -7.34
C GLN A 69 13.18 8.12 -6.57
N PRO A 70 13.69 6.89 -6.51
CA PRO A 70 13.13 5.87 -5.62
C PRO A 70 13.20 6.35 -4.17
N SER A 71 12.10 6.13 -3.43
CA SER A 71 12.09 6.29 -1.99
C SER A 71 12.75 5.11 -1.29
N ASP A 72 13.29 5.37 -0.11
CA ASP A 72 13.45 4.32 0.90
C ASP A 72 12.08 3.91 1.46
N VAL A 73 11.87 2.61 1.67
CA VAL A 73 10.56 2.05 2.02
C VAL A 73 10.71 1.05 3.15
N ARG A 74 9.88 1.22 4.18
CA ARG A 74 9.70 0.27 5.27
C ARG A 74 8.39 -0.49 5.09
N ARG A 75 8.50 -1.81 4.97
CA ARG A 75 7.37 -2.73 4.85
C ARG A 75 6.94 -3.30 6.20
N THR A 76 5.65 -3.20 6.51
CA THR A 76 5.03 -3.86 7.66
C THR A 76 3.91 -4.78 7.17
N THR A 77 3.83 -6.00 7.69
CA THR A 77 2.77 -6.96 7.34
C THR A 77 2.00 -7.36 8.59
N LYS A 78 0.67 -7.38 8.49
CA LYS A 78 -0.22 -7.80 9.55
C LYS A 78 -1.45 -8.51 8.98
N PHE A 79 -2.05 -9.37 9.78
CA PHE A 79 -3.37 -9.92 9.50
C PHE A 79 -4.39 -9.27 10.43
N VAL A 80 -5.42 -8.66 9.87
CA VAL A 80 -6.45 -7.93 10.62
C VAL A 80 -7.77 -8.68 10.48
N LEU A 81 -8.39 -9.08 11.60
CA LEU A 81 -9.69 -9.76 11.59
C LEU A 81 -10.74 -8.88 10.89
N GLY A 82 -11.42 -9.45 9.89
CA GLY A 82 -12.43 -8.76 9.08
C GLY A 82 -11.89 -7.99 7.87
N GLN A 83 -10.58 -7.75 7.77
CA GLN A 83 -9.94 -7.14 6.60
C GLN A 83 -8.99 -8.12 5.86
N GLY A 84 -8.40 -9.06 6.60
CA GLY A 84 -7.46 -10.04 6.07
C GLY A 84 -6.00 -9.59 6.13
N LEU A 85 -5.18 -10.07 5.19
CA LEU A 85 -3.79 -9.75 5.02
C LEU A 85 -3.63 -8.30 4.53
N VAL A 86 -2.93 -7.50 5.34
CA VAL A 86 -2.63 -6.09 5.07
C VAL A 86 -1.12 -5.90 5.07
N VAL A 87 -0.62 -5.27 4.02
CA VAL A 87 0.76 -4.79 3.90
C VAL A 87 0.73 -3.27 3.92
N GLN A 88 1.47 -2.67 4.83
CA GLN A 88 1.68 -1.24 4.91
C GLN A 88 3.08 -0.91 4.39
N LEU A 89 3.17 0.03 3.46
CA LEU A 89 4.42 0.56 2.93
C LEU A 89 4.56 2.00 3.39
N ASP A 90 5.50 2.25 4.29
CA ASP A 90 5.85 3.60 4.73
C ASP A 90 7.11 4.05 4.00
N ALA A 91 7.07 5.22 3.35
CA ALA A 91 8.19 5.74 2.59
C ALA A 91 8.77 7.00 3.21
N ASP A 92 10.09 7.12 3.06
CA ASP A 92 10.84 8.34 3.28
C ASP A 92 11.02 9.08 1.96
N ALA A 93 11.02 10.41 2.00
CA ALA A 93 11.27 11.25 0.84
C ALA A 93 12.78 11.52 0.65
N ASN A 94 13.57 10.47 0.82
CA ASN A 94 15.01 10.44 0.58
C ASN A 94 15.37 9.19 -0.23
N ALA A 95 16.59 9.20 -0.77
CA ALA A 95 17.17 8.01 -1.39
C ALA A 95 17.34 6.87 -0.35
N PRO A 96 17.36 5.60 -0.81
CA PRO A 96 17.82 4.49 0.02
C PRO A 96 19.17 4.82 0.67
N ASP A 97 19.35 4.38 1.92
CA ASP A 97 20.56 4.58 2.73
C ASP A 97 20.77 6.02 3.26
N SER A 98 19.74 6.86 3.24
CA SER A 98 19.80 8.18 3.89
C SER A 98 20.10 8.06 5.39
N PRO A 99 21.03 8.86 5.95
CA PRO A 99 21.29 8.85 7.38
C PRO A 99 20.09 9.45 8.12
N ASN A 100 19.38 8.60 8.88
CA ASN A 100 18.16 8.89 9.65
C ASN A 100 16.88 8.96 8.80
N PRO A 101 16.40 7.83 8.26
CA PRO A 101 15.19 7.82 7.45
C PRO A 101 13.94 8.16 8.27
N THR A 102 13.08 8.99 7.69
CA THR A 102 11.78 9.37 8.23
C THR A 102 10.67 8.74 7.42
N TYR A 103 10.24 7.53 7.83
CA TYR A 103 9.18 6.77 7.16
C TYR A 103 7.77 7.30 7.51
N ASP A 104 7.55 8.59 7.36
CA ASP A 104 6.27 9.26 7.60
C ASP A 104 5.84 10.16 6.43
N ASN A 105 6.57 10.14 5.30
CA ASN A 105 6.29 10.99 4.16
C ASN A 105 5.15 10.49 3.28
N LEU A 106 5.03 9.18 3.13
CA LEU A 106 3.92 8.54 2.44
C LEU A 106 3.64 7.18 3.11
N THR A 107 2.37 6.88 3.36
CA THR A 107 1.94 5.53 3.72
C THR A 107 0.94 5.02 2.70
N LEU A 108 1.24 3.86 2.12
CA LEU A 108 0.29 3.07 1.33
C LEU A 108 -0.17 1.87 2.16
N ILE A 109 -1.47 1.58 2.09
CA ILE A 109 -2.10 0.41 2.70
C ILE A 109 -2.60 -0.49 1.58
N CYS A 110 -1.94 -1.64 1.43
CA CYS A 110 -2.28 -2.68 0.49
C CYS A 110 -3.02 -3.79 1.24
N THR A 111 -4.29 -4.02 0.93
CA THR A 111 -5.10 -5.10 1.50
C THR A 111 -5.33 -6.16 0.43
N SER A 112 -5.00 -7.41 0.73
CA SER A 112 -5.25 -8.49 -0.23
C SER A 112 -6.76 -8.68 -0.41
N LEU A 113 -7.19 -8.97 -1.64
CA LEU A 113 -8.57 -9.31 -1.95
C LEU A 113 -8.73 -10.81 -2.25
N ASP A 114 -7.66 -11.58 -2.10
CA ASP A 114 -7.67 -13.02 -2.33
C ASP A 114 -8.46 -13.73 -1.21
N SER A 115 -9.56 -14.38 -1.59
CA SER A 115 -10.45 -15.10 -0.67
C SER A 115 -9.81 -16.33 -0.02
N GLU A 116 -8.77 -16.92 -0.62
CA GLU A 116 -8.07 -18.06 -0.02
C GLU A 116 -7.19 -17.63 1.15
N ILE A 117 -6.59 -16.43 1.04
CA ILE A 117 -5.73 -15.83 2.07
C ILE A 117 -6.57 -15.06 3.09
N ASN A 118 -7.70 -14.50 2.65
CA ASN A 118 -8.64 -13.71 3.46
C ASN A 118 -10.00 -14.40 3.57
N PRO A 119 -10.09 -15.55 4.28
CA PRO A 119 -11.36 -16.22 4.43
C PRO A 119 -12.33 -15.32 5.20
N PHE A 120 -13.48 -15.04 4.59
CA PHE A 120 -14.58 -14.42 5.31
C PHE A 120 -14.94 -15.31 6.50
N PRO A 121 -15.14 -14.76 7.71
CA PRO A 121 -15.65 -15.55 8.82
C PRO A 121 -16.99 -16.13 8.37
N THR A 122 -17.03 -17.45 8.19
CA THR A 122 -18.28 -18.15 7.92
C THR A 122 -19.22 -17.92 9.11
N ILE A 123 -20.52 -17.82 8.80
CA ILE A 123 -21.62 -17.55 9.73
C ILE A 123 -21.29 -18.08 11.13
N THR A 124 -21.30 -17.18 12.12
CA THR A 124 -21.07 -17.49 13.53
C THR A 124 -21.85 -18.75 13.92
N PRO A 125 -21.20 -19.88 14.24
CA PRO A 125 -21.90 -21.11 14.58
C PRO A 125 -22.55 -21.05 15.97
N TYR A 126 -22.31 -19.97 16.71
CA TYR A 126 -22.79 -19.79 18.08
C TYR A 126 -24.18 -19.13 18.07
N ASP A 127 -25.19 -19.97 18.28
CA ASP A 127 -26.51 -19.52 18.68
C ASP A 127 -26.46 -19.10 20.17
N PHE A 128 -26.55 -17.79 20.43
CA PHE A 128 -26.64 -17.24 21.78
C PHE A 128 -28.08 -17.09 22.27
N THR A 129 -29.05 -17.77 21.64
CA THR A 129 -30.45 -17.72 22.07
C THR A 129 -30.58 -18.35 23.46
N ILE A 130 -30.76 -17.49 24.47
CA ILE A 130 -31.13 -17.90 25.81
C ILE A 130 -32.64 -18.15 25.79
N HIS A 131 -33.06 -19.42 25.75
CA HIS A 131 -34.45 -19.77 25.95
C HIS A 131 -34.85 -19.41 27.40
N GLY A 132 -35.69 -18.37 27.53
CA GLY A 132 -36.25 -17.95 28.82
C GLY A 132 -37.01 -19.10 29.48
N ARG A 133 -36.83 -19.24 30.79
CA ARG A 133 -37.64 -20.12 31.65
C ARG A 133 -38.98 -19.47 31.97
#